data_AF-A0A4U2YV28-F1
#
_entry.id   AF-A0A4U2YV28-F1
#
_cell.length_a   1.000
_cell.length_b   1.000
_cell.length_c   1.000
_cell.angle_alpha   90.00
_cell.angle_beta   90.00
_cell.angle_gamma   90.00
#
_symmetry.space_group_name_H-M   'P 1'
#
loop_
_entity.id
_entity.type
_entity.pdbx_description
1 polymer ?
#
loop_
_entity_poly.entity_id
_entity_poly.type
_entity_poly.pdbx_seq_one_letter_code
_entity_poly.pdbx_strand_id
1 'polypeptide(L)'
;MNDIHLLTGAYALDALDPDERARFEAHVVDCPECAEEVAELRETATMLSELEPVAPPAELRTGILDLVAQVRPLPPEVPHDAPVELSTRRRRRRLPLIAAAAALVIVGAGAGIGVWSPWEANSPSLSAAEQVIAAEDAEREVVDLGEAGRATVVRSVSEEGAVLMTEDMVAPPKGKVYQVWFQTSDDDMVPAGVMEPVPNQTLLLDGPAADATGVGITVEPIGGSKAPTSDPIALFDLAEG
;
A
#
# COMPACT_ATOMS: atom_id res chain seq x y z
N MET A 1 33.04 -3.55 26.69
CA MET A 1 31.85 -4.09 26.01
C MET A 1 30.96 -2.90 25.72
N ASN A 2 30.79 -2.53 24.44
CA ASN A 2 29.71 -1.61 24.06
C ASN A 2 28.40 -2.35 24.23
N ASP A 3 27.44 -1.69 24.89
CA ASP A 3 26.06 -2.17 24.94
C ASP A 3 25.49 -2.11 23.51
N ILE A 4 24.99 -3.23 23.02
CA ILE A 4 24.52 -3.36 21.63
C ILE A 4 23.30 -2.49 21.36
N HIS A 5 22.51 -2.18 22.39
CA HIS A 5 21.36 -1.29 22.29
C HIS A 5 21.76 0.17 22.06
N LEU A 6 22.97 0.58 22.46
CA LEU A 6 23.47 1.95 22.25
C LEU A 6 23.96 2.22 20.81
N LEU A 7 23.94 1.20 19.94
CA LEU A 7 24.41 1.31 18.56
C LEU A 7 23.32 1.78 17.58
N THR A 8 22.07 1.93 18.02
CA THR A 8 20.90 2.32 17.20
C THR A 8 21.14 3.58 16.39
N GLY A 9 21.61 4.66 17.03
CA GLY A 9 21.88 5.93 16.35
C GLY A 9 23.05 5.88 15.37
N ALA A 10 24.14 5.21 15.73
CA ALA A 10 25.27 5.04 14.82
C ALA A 10 24.92 4.12 13.64
N TYR A 11 24.07 3.10 13.86
CA TYR A 11 23.53 2.27 12.79
C TYR A 11 22.60 3.05 11.86
N ALA A 12 21.69 3.85 12.41
CA ALA A 12 20.75 4.67 11.65
C ALA A 12 21.46 5.64 10.68
N LEU A 13 22.62 6.18 11.10
CA LEU A 13 23.45 7.11 10.32
C LEU A 13 24.56 6.41 9.51
N ASP A 14 24.52 5.08 9.36
CA ASP A 14 25.50 4.30 8.61
C ASP A 14 26.96 4.42 9.14
N ALA A 15 27.13 4.75 10.43
CA ALA A 15 28.41 5.12 11.05
C ALA A 15 29.09 3.99 11.85
N LEU A 16 28.55 2.77 11.84
CA LEU A 16 29.17 1.60 12.47
C LEU A 16 30.30 1.01 11.62
N ASP A 17 31.35 0.51 12.28
CA ASP A 17 32.35 -0.33 11.62
C ASP A 17 31.75 -1.69 11.19
N PRO A 18 32.39 -2.44 10.28
CA PRO A 18 31.83 -3.68 9.75
C PRO A 18 31.53 -4.75 10.81
N ASP A 19 32.34 -4.85 11.87
CA ASP A 19 32.18 -5.86 12.92
C ASP A 19 31.07 -5.46 13.90
N GLU A 20 30.94 -4.17 14.22
CA GLU A 20 29.80 -3.62 14.97
C GLU A 20 28.49 -3.75 14.21
N ARG A 21 28.49 -3.43 12.91
CA ARG A 21 27.33 -3.56 12.04
C ARG A 21 26.83 -4.99 11.97
N ALA A 22 27.70 -5.95 11.66
CA ALA A 22 27.30 -7.35 11.56
C ALA A 22 26.69 -7.89 12.86
N ARG A 23 27.23 -7.46 14.02
CA ARG A 23 26.69 -7.81 15.33
C ARG A 23 25.34 -7.15 15.59
N PHE A 24 25.18 -5.87 15.28
CA PHE A 24 23.93 -5.15 15.46
C PHE A 24 22.82 -5.66 14.53
N GLU A 25 23.15 -5.99 13.27
CA GLU A 25 22.21 -6.59 12.31
C GLU A 25 21.72 -7.96 12.77
N ALA A 26 22.58 -8.77 13.38
CA ALA A 26 22.15 -10.03 14.00
C ALA A 26 21.23 -9.80 15.22
N HIS A 27 21.39 -8.70 15.94
CA HIS A 27 20.58 -8.36 17.12
C HIS A 27 19.22 -7.77 16.77
N VAL A 28 19.15 -6.84 15.82
CA VAL A 28 17.92 -6.10 15.48
C VAL A 28 16.82 -7.00 14.93
N VAL A 29 17.17 -8.16 14.37
CA VAL A 29 16.21 -9.18 13.90
C VAL A 29 15.29 -9.67 15.03
N ASP A 30 15.81 -9.77 16.26
CA ASP A 30 15.09 -10.33 17.42
C ASP A 30 14.72 -9.25 18.47
N CYS A 31 14.98 -7.97 18.21
CA CYS A 31 14.76 -6.87 19.16
C CYS A 31 13.86 -5.77 18.56
N PRO A 32 12.53 -5.83 18.78
CA PRO A 32 11.58 -4.89 18.18
C PRO A 32 11.80 -3.44 18.65
N GLU A 33 12.19 -3.23 19.91
CA GLU A 33 12.49 -1.90 20.45
C GLU A 33 13.65 -1.23 19.70
N CYS A 34 14.74 -1.95 19.42
CA CYS A 34 15.85 -1.42 18.63
C CYS A 34 15.47 -1.22 17.16
N ALA A 35 14.57 -2.02 16.61
CA ALA A 35 14.09 -1.86 15.24
C ALA A 35 13.24 -0.58 15.11
N GLU A 36 12.36 -0.33 16.07
CA GLU A 36 11.54 0.89 16.18
C GLU A 36 12.43 2.13 16.33
N GLU A 37 13.37 2.11 17.28
CA GLU A 37 14.28 3.23 17.51
C GLU A 37 15.13 3.56 16.27
N VAL A 38 15.62 2.55 15.55
CA VAL A 38 16.35 2.75 14.28
C VAL A 38 15.45 3.37 13.21
N ALA A 39 14.18 3.00 13.14
CA ALA A 39 13.23 3.56 12.19
C ALA A 39 12.99 5.05 12.47
N GLU A 40 12.70 5.43 13.71
CA GLU A 40 12.50 6.83 14.14
C GLU A 40 13.74 7.70 13.89
N LEU A 41 14.94 7.17 14.18
CA LEU A 41 16.20 7.89 13.97
C LEU A 41 16.49 8.09 12.47
N ARG A 42 16.15 7.13 11.60
CA ARG A 42 16.28 7.26 10.15
C ARG A 42 15.30 8.29 9.58
N GLU A 43 14.09 8.34 10.10
CA GLU A 43 13.11 9.36 9.71
C GLU A 43 13.63 10.77 10.04
N THR A 44 14.14 10.95 11.26
CA THR A 44 14.77 12.22 11.68
C THR A 44 15.96 12.58 10.79
N ALA A 45 16.82 11.61 10.46
CA ALA A 45 17.95 11.83 9.56
C ALA A 45 17.49 12.24 8.14
N THR A 46 16.37 11.71 7.68
CA THR A 46 15.77 12.06 6.38
C THR A 46 15.29 13.51 6.39
N MET A 47 14.56 13.93 7.44
CA MET A 47 14.12 15.33 7.58
C MET A 47 15.31 16.30 7.58
N LEU A 48 16.42 15.94 8.22
CA LEU A 48 17.63 16.76 8.22
C LEU A 48 18.28 16.86 6.84
N SER A 49 18.20 15.82 6.01
CA SER A 49 18.78 15.81 4.66
C SER A 49 18.10 16.81 3.71
N GLU A 50 16.85 17.18 3.98
CA GLU A 50 16.09 18.13 3.16
C GLU A 50 16.50 19.58 3.36
N LEU A 51 17.25 19.89 4.42
CA LEU A 51 17.67 21.26 4.74
C LEU A 51 18.68 21.81 3.72
N GLU A 52 19.58 20.95 3.20
CA GLU A 52 20.63 21.34 2.24
C GLU A 52 20.67 20.37 1.05
N PRO A 53 19.69 20.42 0.13
CA PRO A 53 19.66 19.53 -1.03
C PRO A 53 20.76 19.91 -2.02
N VAL A 54 21.65 18.95 -2.32
CA VAL A 54 22.66 19.08 -3.38
C VAL A 54 22.17 18.34 -4.62
N ALA A 55 22.05 19.06 -5.74
CA ALA A 55 21.68 18.44 -7.01
C ALA A 55 22.74 17.40 -7.43
N PRO A 56 22.35 16.13 -7.68
CA PRO A 56 23.29 15.13 -8.16
C PRO A 56 23.75 15.45 -9.60
N PRO A 57 24.99 15.12 -9.98
CA PRO A 57 25.43 15.14 -11.37
C PRO A 57 24.43 14.47 -12.32
N ALA A 58 24.17 15.08 -13.49
CA ALA A 58 23.16 14.60 -14.44
C ALA A 58 23.46 13.19 -14.96
N GLU A 59 24.74 12.81 -14.99
CA GLU A 59 25.23 11.51 -15.46
C GLU A 59 24.96 10.38 -14.47
N LEU A 60 24.74 10.66 -13.17
CA LEU A 60 24.51 9.64 -12.15
C LEU A 60 23.28 8.79 -12.46
N ARG A 61 22.19 9.42 -12.90
CA ARG A 61 20.95 8.70 -13.23
C ARG A 61 21.19 7.69 -14.34
N THR A 62 21.80 8.12 -15.44
CA THR A 62 22.10 7.24 -16.58
C THR A 62 23.09 6.15 -16.17
N GLY A 63 24.14 6.48 -15.42
CA GLY A 63 25.12 5.52 -14.94
C GLY A 63 24.53 4.43 -14.04
N ILE A 64 23.62 4.80 -13.13
CA ILE A 64 22.92 3.82 -12.27
C ILE A 64 22.03 2.91 -13.10
N LEU A 65 21.25 3.46 -14.04
CA LEU A 65 20.37 2.67 -14.90
C LEU A 65 21.15 1.69 -15.79
N ASP A 66 22.30 2.12 -16.31
CA ASP A 66 23.20 1.25 -17.08
C ASP A 66 23.81 0.14 -16.22
N LEU A 67 24.15 0.42 -14.94
CA LEU A 67 24.63 -0.59 -14.00
C LEU A 67 23.54 -1.61 -13.65
N VAL A 68 22.32 -1.14 -13.36
CA VAL A 68 21.17 -2.01 -13.05
C VAL A 68 20.87 -2.95 -14.24
N ALA A 69 20.95 -2.45 -15.47
CA ALA A 69 20.74 -3.27 -16.67
C ALA A 69 21.78 -4.40 -16.84
N GLN A 70 22.94 -4.31 -16.20
CA GLN A 70 23.99 -5.33 -16.22
C GLN A 70 23.85 -6.37 -15.11
N VAL A 71 23.08 -6.08 -14.05
CA VAL A 71 22.83 -7.03 -12.96
C VAL A 71 21.84 -8.08 -13.44
N ARG A 72 22.21 -9.36 -13.27
CA ARG A 72 21.30 -10.47 -13.57
C ARG A 72 20.25 -10.55 -12.47
N PRO A 73 18.94 -10.53 -12.80
CA PRO A 73 17.90 -10.79 -11.82
C PRO A 73 18.08 -12.17 -11.19
N LEU A 74 17.76 -12.30 -9.90
CA LEU A 74 17.65 -13.61 -9.27
C LEU A 74 16.56 -14.43 -9.98
N PRO A 75 16.70 -15.77 -10.04
CA PRO A 75 15.63 -16.61 -10.54
C PRO A 75 14.33 -16.34 -9.75
N PRO A 76 13.16 -16.39 -10.41
CA PRO A 76 11.90 -16.29 -9.69
C PRO A 76 11.82 -17.41 -8.64
N GLU A 77 11.46 -17.06 -7.41
CA GLU A 77 11.20 -18.02 -6.35
C GLU A 77 9.92 -18.79 -6.71
N VAL A 78 10.10 -19.97 -7.29
CA VAL A 78 9.01 -20.90 -7.55
C VAL A 78 8.74 -21.71 -6.28
N PRO A 79 7.50 -21.70 -5.75
CA PRO A 79 7.12 -22.64 -4.70
C PRO A 79 7.38 -24.07 -5.20
N HIS A 80 8.16 -24.84 -4.46
CA HIS A 80 8.43 -26.25 -4.77
C HIS A 80 7.19 -27.11 -4.48
N ASP A 81 6.19 -27.07 -5.36
CA ASP A 81 5.17 -28.11 -5.40
C ASP A 81 5.68 -29.35 -6.16
N ALA A 82 5.39 -30.51 -5.57
CA ALA A 82 5.96 -31.82 -5.87
C ALA A 82 5.89 -32.24 -7.36
N PRO A 83 6.82 -33.10 -7.84
CA PRO A 83 6.93 -33.45 -9.25
C PRO A 83 5.69 -34.22 -9.75
N VAL A 84 5.03 -33.66 -10.78
CA VAL A 84 3.99 -34.35 -11.56
C VAL A 84 4.67 -35.33 -12.52
N GLU A 85 4.57 -36.64 -12.24
CA GLU A 85 5.03 -37.68 -13.16
C GLU A 85 4.12 -37.77 -14.40
N LEU A 86 4.61 -37.26 -15.53
CA LEU A 86 3.98 -37.47 -16.84
C LEU A 86 4.31 -38.88 -17.37
N SER A 87 3.46 -39.85 -17.03
CA SER A 87 3.55 -41.21 -17.58
C SER A 87 3.24 -41.23 -19.09
N THR A 88 4.25 -41.51 -19.91
CA THR A 88 4.12 -41.63 -21.38
C THR A 88 3.60 -43.02 -21.78
N ARG A 89 2.28 -43.19 -21.88
CA ARG A 89 1.69 -44.40 -22.50
C ARG A 89 1.66 -44.31 -24.03
N ARG A 90 2.73 -44.81 -24.65
CA ARG A 90 2.89 -45.01 -26.10
C ARG A 90 1.99 -46.17 -26.58
N ARG A 91 0.78 -45.90 -27.08
CA ARG A 91 -0.07 -46.89 -27.78
C ARG A 91 -0.02 -46.70 -29.30
N ARG A 92 0.77 -47.54 -29.97
CA ARG A 92 0.73 -47.76 -31.42
C ARG A 92 -0.66 -48.27 -31.83
N ARG A 93 -1.36 -47.59 -32.74
CA ARG A 93 -2.38 -48.21 -33.60
C ARG A 93 -2.31 -47.62 -35.01
N ARG A 94 -2.42 -48.53 -35.98
CA ARG A 94 -2.11 -48.35 -37.39
C ARG A 94 -3.25 -47.66 -38.14
N LEU A 95 -2.90 -46.82 -39.11
CA LEU A 95 -3.79 -46.22 -40.11
C LEU A 95 -4.33 -47.28 -41.08
N PRO A 96 -5.48 -47.01 -41.71
CA PRO A 96 -5.50 -47.03 -43.17
C PRO A 96 -6.16 -45.79 -43.81
N LEU A 97 -5.59 -45.42 -44.96
CA LEU A 97 -6.01 -44.38 -45.90
C LEU A 97 -7.40 -44.64 -46.50
N ILE A 98 -8.23 -43.59 -46.63
CA ILE A 98 -9.25 -43.45 -47.67
C ILE A 98 -9.14 -42.04 -48.25
N ALA A 99 -9.16 -41.97 -49.58
CA ALA A 99 -8.91 -40.79 -50.41
C ALA A 99 -10.20 -40.20 -51.01
N ALA A 100 -10.07 -38.95 -51.48
CA ALA A 100 -10.96 -38.17 -52.38
C ALA A 100 -12.18 -37.50 -51.72
N ALA A 101 -12.59 -36.26 -52.04
CA ALA A 101 -12.30 -35.40 -53.19
C ALA A 101 -12.43 -33.90 -52.83
N ALA A 102 -11.93 -33.07 -53.75
CA ALA A 102 -11.73 -31.63 -53.68
C ALA A 102 -12.98 -30.75 -53.49
N ALA A 103 -12.78 -29.62 -52.81
CA ALA A 103 -12.89 -28.25 -53.36
C ALA A 103 -13.43 -27.28 -52.28
N LEU A 104 -12.62 -26.30 -51.90
CA LEU A 104 -12.91 -24.86 -52.07
C LEU A 104 -11.81 -24.02 -51.40
N VAL A 105 -11.37 -23.02 -52.14
CA VAL A 105 -10.39 -22.00 -51.77
C VAL A 105 -10.88 -21.23 -50.54
N ILE A 106 -10.12 -21.27 -49.45
CA ILE A 106 -10.03 -20.17 -48.49
C ILE A 106 -8.55 -19.88 -48.29
N VAL A 107 -8.12 -18.78 -48.90
CA VAL A 107 -6.86 -18.10 -48.62
C VAL A 107 -6.81 -17.78 -47.13
N GLY A 108 -5.76 -18.26 -46.46
CA GLY A 108 -5.25 -17.85 -45.15
C GLY A 108 -6.24 -17.13 -44.22
N ALA A 109 -7.09 -17.90 -43.54
CA ALA A 109 -7.65 -17.46 -42.27
C ALA A 109 -6.50 -17.41 -41.26
N GLY A 110 -5.87 -16.25 -41.14
CA GLY A 110 -5.23 -15.81 -39.90
C GLY A 110 -6.32 -15.66 -38.84
N ALA A 111 -6.79 -16.78 -38.32
CA ALA A 111 -7.67 -16.83 -37.16
C ALA A 111 -6.80 -17.31 -36.01
N GLY A 112 -6.40 -16.35 -35.18
CA GLY A 112 -5.60 -16.57 -33.99
C GLY A 112 -6.24 -17.64 -33.13
N ILE A 113 -5.53 -18.76 -32.97
CA ILE A 113 -5.70 -19.56 -31.76
C ILE A 113 -5.12 -18.67 -30.66
N GLY A 114 -6.02 -18.03 -29.91
CA GLY A 114 -5.68 -17.25 -28.74
C GLY A 114 -4.95 -18.14 -27.76
N VAL A 115 -3.62 -18.07 -27.80
CA VAL A 115 -2.79 -18.46 -26.66
C VAL A 115 -3.01 -17.35 -25.65
N TRP A 116 -4.01 -17.53 -24.79
CA TRP A 116 -4.12 -16.77 -23.56
C TRP A 116 -2.82 -16.99 -22.80
N SER A 117 -1.97 -15.98 -22.86
CA SER A 117 -0.77 -15.91 -22.06
C SER A 117 -1.23 -15.40 -20.70
N PRO A 118 -1.15 -16.19 -19.61
CA PRO A 118 -1.36 -15.67 -18.27
C PRO A 118 -0.12 -14.89 -17.91
N TRP A 119 -0.01 -13.69 -18.46
CA TRP A 119 0.97 -12.68 -18.12
C TRP A 119 0.27 -11.52 -17.45
N GLU A 120 -0.60 -11.77 -16.47
CA GLU A 120 -0.93 -10.70 -15.55
C GLU A 120 0.37 -10.27 -14.90
N ALA A 121 0.84 -9.11 -15.35
CA ALA A 121 1.88 -8.35 -14.73
C ALA A 121 1.50 -8.20 -13.26
N ASN A 122 2.22 -8.90 -12.37
CA ASN A 122 2.33 -8.46 -10.99
C ASN A 122 3.19 -7.19 -10.98
N SER A 123 2.66 -6.10 -11.54
CA SER A 123 2.86 -4.80 -10.93
C SER A 123 2.35 -4.96 -9.49
N PRO A 124 3.06 -4.50 -8.45
CA PRO A 124 2.45 -4.38 -7.15
C PRO A 124 1.19 -3.52 -7.34
N SER A 125 0.02 -4.15 -7.36
CA SER A 125 -1.24 -3.43 -7.37
C SER A 125 -1.31 -2.79 -5.99
N LEU A 126 -1.09 -1.47 -5.94
CA LEU A 126 -1.32 -0.67 -4.74
C LEU A 126 -2.67 -1.07 -4.14
N SER A 127 -2.76 -1.19 -2.83
CA SER A 127 -4.06 -1.30 -2.16
C SER A 127 -4.93 -0.09 -2.51
N ALA A 128 -6.26 -0.20 -2.41
CA ALA A 128 -7.15 0.92 -2.71
C ALA A 128 -6.80 2.18 -1.87
N ALA A 129 -6.35 2.00 -0.63
CA ALA A 129 -5.87 3.12 0.19
C ALA A 129 -4.59 3.76 -0.37
N GLU A 130 -3.61 2.94 -0.79
CA GLU A 130 -2.37 3.44 -1.41
C GLU A 130 -2.62 4.12 -2.76
N GLN A 131 -3.60 3.66 -3.54
CA GLN A 131 -4.01 4.31 -4.80
C GLN A 131 -4.53 5.73 -4.53
N VAL A 132 -5.46 5.88 -3.57
CA VAL A 132 -5.99 7.19 -3.17
C VAL A 132 -4.89 8.12 -2.65
N ILE A 133 -3.98 7.60 -1.81
CA ILE A 133 -2.89 8.41 -1.24
C ILE A 133 -1.89 8.85 -2.32
N ALA A 134 -1.58 7.97 -3.27
CA ALA A 134 -0.60 8.24 -4.32
C ALA A 134 -1.17 8.96 -5.55
N ALA A 135 -2.49 9.19 -5.60
CA ALA A 135 -3.15 9.86 -6.72
C ALA A 135 -2.62 11.28 -6.93
N GLU A 136 -2.56 11.72 -8.19
CA GLU A 136 -2.02 13.04 -8.54
C GLU A 136 -2.94 14.18 -8.03
N ASP A 137 -4.24 13.92 -7.93
CA ASP A 137 -5.26 14.81 -7.38
C ASP A 137 -5.54 14.55 -5.88
N ALA A 138 -4.66 13.83 -5.18
CA ALA A 138 -4.85 13.53 -3.76
C ALA A 138 -4.74 14.79 -2.90
N GLU A 139 -5.87 15.26 -2.39
CA GLU A 139 -5.97 16.35 -1.43
C GLU A 139 -5.84 15.83 0.00
N ARG A 140 -5.11 16.55 0.83
CA ARG A 140 -4.81 16.16 2.22
C ARG A 140 -5.25 17.24 3.17
N GLU A 141 -6.09 16.89 4.12
CA GLU A 141 -6.51 17.76 5.21
C GLU A 141 -6.08 17.15 6.54
N VAL A 142 -5.34 17.92 7.33
CA VAL A 142 -4.87 17.52 8.65
C VAL A 142 -5.63 18.30 9.70
N VAL A 143 -6.22 17.60 10.67
CA VAL A 143 -6.93 18.22 11.77
C VAL A 143 -6.48 17.69 13.12
N ASP A 144 -6.23 18.64 14.01
CA ASP A 144 -6.01 18.43 15.43
C ASP A 144 -7.36 18.24 16.13
N LEU A 145 -7.59 17.06 16.69
CA LEU A 145 -8.79 16.71 17.46
C LEU A 145 -8.63 17.07 18.96
N GLY A 146 -7.61 17.88 19.30
CA GLY A 146 -7.29 18.28 20.65
C GLY A 146 -6.84 17.09 21.50
N GLU A 147 -7.51 16.88 22.64
CA GLU A 147 -7.17 15.77 23.54
C GLU A 147 -7.45 14.38 22.93
N ALA A 148 -8.19 14.31 21.82
CA ALA A 148 -8.50 13.05 21.17
C ALA A 148 -7.39 12.54 20.23
N GLY A 149 -6.44 13.38 19.81
CA GLY A 149 -5.35 13.01 18.89
C GLY A 149 -5.39 13.81 17.58
N ARG A 150 -4.80 13.26 16.51
CA ARG A 150 -4.76 13.89 15.18
C ARG A 150 -5.36 12.97 14.12
N ALA A 151 -6.03 13.56 13.14
CA ALA A 151 -6.57 12.87 11.98
C ALA A 151 -6.12 13.56 10.70
N THR A 152 -5.77 12.76 9.69
CA THR A 152 -5.50 13.21 8.33
C THR A 152 -6.48 12.52 7.40
N VAL A 153 -7.23 13.29 6.62
CA VAL A 153 -8.09 12.78 5.55
C VAL A 153 -7.38 13.02 4.22
N VAL A 154 -7.23 11.98 3.42
CA VAL A 154 -6.74 12.05 2.05
C VAL A 154 -7.86 11.68 1.11
N ARG A 155 -8.22 12.53 0.16
CA ARG A 155 -9.29 12.28 -0.82
C ARG A 155 -8.75 12.42 -2.23
N SER A 156 -9.18 11.55 -3.12
CA SER A 156 -8.97 11.67 -4.56
C SER A 156 -10.32 11.53 -5.27
N VAL A 157 -10.63 12.52 -6.12
CA VAL A 157 -11.85 12.49 -6.93
C VAL A 157 -11.69 11.47 -8.06
N SER A 158 -10.49 11.39 -8.64
CA SER A 158 -10.19 10.47 -9.74
C SER A 158 -10.20 8.99 -9.33
N GLU A 159 -9.80 8.67 -8.09
CA GLU A 159 -9.89 7.33 -7.51
C GLU A 159 -11.22 7.05 -6.79
N GLU A 160 -12.14 8.03 -6.80
CA GLU A 160 -13.46 7.97 -6.13
C GLU A 160 -13.37 7.54 -4.64
N GLY A 161 -12.29 7.89 -3.95
CA GLY A 161 -11.95 7.32 -2.66
C GLY A 161 -11.40 8.34 -1.66
N ALA A 162 -11.54 8.00 -0.37
CA ALA A 162 -10.87 8.73 0.70
C ALA A 162 -10.30 7.77 1.74
N VAL A 163 -9.22 8.20 2.38
CA VAL A 163 -8.50 7.47 3.42
C VAL A 163 -8.38 8.35 4.64
N LEU A 164 -8.67 7.79 5.81
CA LEU A 164 -8.38 8.40 7.09
C LEU A 164 -7.10 7.77 7.65
N MET A 165 -6.18 8.61 8.11
CA MET A 165 -5.02 8.23 8.90
C MET A 165 -5.12 8.88 10.27
N THR A 166 -4.93 8.13 11.35
CA THR A 166 -4.93 8.68 12.71
C THR A 166 -3.54 8.62 13.32
N GLU A 167 -3.23 9.60 14.17
CA GLU A 167 -2.01 9.65 14.96
C GLU A 167 -2.35 9.95 16.42
N ASP A 168 -1.75 9.17 17.33
CA ASP A 168 -1.90 9.32 18.79
C ASP A 168 -3.36 9.38 19.27
N MET A 169 -4.26 8.69 18.56
CA MET A 169 -5.69 8.77 18.85
C MET A 169 -6.02 8.09 20.18
N VAL A 170 -6.65 8.82 21.09
CA VAL A 170 -7.05 8.30 22.39
C VAL A 170 -8.19 7.30 22.20
N ALA A 171 -8.20 6.20 22.97
CA ALA A 171 -9.26 5.22 22.89
C ALA A 171 -10.64 5.84 23.23
N PRO A 172 -11.71 5.48 22.50
CA PRO A 172 -13.04 6.02 22.76
C PRO A 172 -13.54 5.63 24.17
N PRO A 173 -14.51 6.38 24.73
CA PRO A 173 -15.12 6.04 26.02
C PRO A 173 -15.64 4.59 26.04
N LYS A 174 -15.70 3.98 27.23
CA LYS A 174 -16.16 2.59 27.37
C LYS A 174 -17.54 2.39 26.73
N GLY A 175 -17.64 1.38 25.86
CA GLY A 175 -18.89 1.06 25.16
C GLY A 175 -19.14 1.90 23.90
N LYS A 176 -18.14 2.68 23.46
CA LYS A 176 -18.21 3.54 22.27
C LYS A 176 -17.11 3.22 21.26
N VAL A 177 -17.28 3.72 20.04
CA VAL A 177 -16.33 3.71 18.93
C VAL A 177 -16.29 5.10 18.29
N TYR A 178 -15.20 5.43 17.61
CA TYR A 178 -15.23 6.57 16.68
C TYR A 178 -15.78 6.10 15.34
N GLN A 179 -16.70 6.87 14.78
CA GLN A 179 -17.27 6.62 13.47
C GLN A 179 -17.05 7.82 12.56
N VAL A 180 -16.69 7.53 11.31
CA VAL A 180 -16.46 8.50 10.25
C VAL A 180 -17.69 8.57 9.36
N TRP A 181 -17.97 9.78 8.86
CA TRP A 181 -19.12 10.09 8.02
C TRP A 181 -18.68 10.91 6.81
N PHE A 182 -19.31 10.70 5.66
CA PHE A 182 -19.30 11.67 4.58
C PHE A 182 -20.52 12.58 4.70
N GLN A 183 -20.29 13.89 4.60
CA GLN A 183 -21.36 14.88 4.48
C GLN A 183 -21.70 15.05 3.00
N THR A 184 -23.00 15.00 2.67
CA THR A 184 -23.50 15.28 1.33
C THR A 184 -23.79 16.77 1.14
N SER A 185 -24.03 17.18 -0.11
CA SER A 185 -24.48 18.55 -0.41
C SER A 185 -25.81 18.96 0.24
N ASP A 186 -26.61 18.00 0.69
CA ASP A 186 -27.87 18.22 1.42
C ASP A 186 -27.67 18.23 2.95
N ASP A 187 -26.42 18.26 3.43
CA ASP A 187 -26.00 18.17 4.84
C ASP A 187 -26.32 16.83 5.52
N ASP A 188 -26.65 15.78 4.75
CA ASP A 188 -26.85 14.45 5.29
C ASP A 188 -25.50 13.77 5.60
N MET A 189 -25.46 13.01 6.70
CA MET A 189 -24.26 12.26 7.14
C MET A 189 -24.39 10.77 6.80
N VAL A 190 -23.57 10.30 5.87
CA VAL A 190 -23.52 8.91 5.41
C VAL A 190 -22.38 8.16 6.13
N PRO A 191 -22.63 6.99 6.75
CA PRO A 191 -21.57 6.19 7.37
C PRO A 191 -20.42 5.89 6.40
N ALA A 192 -19.20 6.23 6.78
CA ALA A 192 -18.01 6.07 5.96
C ALA A 192 -16.98 5.08 6.53
N GLY A 193 -17.05 4.78 7.83
CA GLY A 193 -16.17 3.79 8.44
C GLY A 193 -16.24 3.82 9.97
N VAL A 194 -15.79 2.75 10.61
CA VAL A 194 -15.65 2.66 12.07
C VAL A 194 -14.18 2.43 12.39
N MET A 195 -13.63 3.25 13.29
CA MET A 195 -12.23 3.14 13.69
C MET A 195 -12.02 2.00 14.69
N GLU A 196 -10.88 1.33 14.58
CA GLU A 196 -10.40 0.46 15.64
C GLU A 196 -9.87 1.30 16.82
N PRO A 197 -9.95 0.81 18.07
CA PRO A 197 -9.48 1.53 19.25
C PRO A 197 -7.95 1.43 19.39
N VAL A 198 -7.23 1.83 18.34
CA VAL A 198 -5.77 1.88 18.26
C VAL A 198 -5.33 3.33 17.98
N PRO A 199 -4.14 3.76 18.46
CA PRO A 199 -3.70 5.15 18.27
C PRO A 199 -3.46 5.52 16.80
N ASN A 200 -2.81 4.61 16.06
CA ASN A 200 -2.39 4.82 14.69
C ASN A 200 -3.05 3.79 13.79
N GLN A 201 -3.80 4.25 12.78
CA GLN A 201 -4.40 3.37 11.78
C GLN A 201 -4.58 4.08 10.45
N THR A 202 -4.66 3.29 9.38
CA THR A 202 -5.06 3.74 8.04
C THR A 202 -6.36 3.03 7.69
N LEU A 203 -7.43 3.80 7.48
CA LEU A 203 -8.77 3.30 7.19
C LEU A 203 -9.22 3.84 5.82
N LEU A 204 -9.44 2.95 4.86
CA LEU A 204 -10.15 3.29 3.64
C LEU A 204 -11.62 3.57 3.99
N LEU A 205 -12.14 4.71 3.53
CA LEU A 205 -13.51 5.12 3.79
C LEU A 205 -14.45 4.59 2.69
N ASP A 206 -15.57 4.01 3.12
CA ASP A 206 -16.61 3.49 2.24
C ASP A 206 -17.64 4.57 1.90
N GLY A 207 -18.05 4.66 0.63
CA GLY A 207 -19.15 5.54 0.22
C GLY A 207 -18.75 6.60 -0.80
N PRO A 208 -19.60 7.63 -1.01
CA PRO A 208 -19.46 8.57 -2.12
C PRO A 208 -18.41 9.65 -1.83
N ALA A 209 -17.15 9.26 -1.69
CA ALA A 209 -16.05 10.17 -1.36
C ALA A 209 -15.91 11.29 -2.40
N ALA A 210 -16.07 11.00 -3.69
CA ALA A 210 -15.96 11.99 -4.77
C ALA A 210 -17.02 13.10 -4.67
N ASP A 211 -18.22 12.81 -4.18
CA ASP A 211 -19.33 13.78 -4.10
C ASP A 211 -19.48 14.40 -2.70
N ALA A 212 -18.65 13.97 -1.74
CA ALA A 212 -18.71 14.46 -0.36
C ALA A 212 -18.28 15.92 -0.27
N THR A 213 -19.06 16.72 0.45
CA THR A 213 -18.74 18.12 0.78
C THR A 213 -18.03 18.24 2.11
N GLY A 214 -17.96 17.17 2.90
CA GLY A 214 -17.24 17.15 4.15
C GLY A 214 -17.04 15.75 4.72
N VAL A 215 -16.20 15.64 5.73
CA VAL A 215 -16.00 14.40 6.50
C VAL A 215 -16.18 14.70 8.00
N GLY A 216 -17.03 13.92 8.68
CA GLY A 216 -17.32 14.08 10.10
C GLY A 216 -16.78 12.92 10.93
N ILE A 217 -16.38 13.19 12.18
CA ILE A 217 -16.04 12.15 13.16
C ILE A 217 -16.92 12.32 14.40
N THR A 218 -17.57 11.24 14.85
CA THR A 218 -18.44 11.25 16.04
C THR A 218 -18.12 10.09 16.99
N VAL A 219 -18.67 10.14 18.21
CA VAL A 219 -18.55 9.07 19.22
C VAL A 219 -19.84 8.24 19.27
N GLU A 220 -19.79 7.04 18.73
CA GLU A 220 -20.97 6.21 18.49
C GLU A 220 -20.99 4.95 19.37
N PRO A 221 -22.15 4.31 19.58
CA PRO A 221 -22.21 2.98 20.21
C PRO A 221 -21.37 1.95 19.45
N ILE A 222 -20.88 0.92 20.16
CA ILE A 222 -20.20 -0.22 19.54
C ILE A 222 -21.03 -0.80 18.38
N GLY A 223 -20.39 -1.01 17.23
CA GLY A 223 -21.02 -1.44 15.99
C GLY A 223 -21.42 -0.30 15.05
N GLY A 224 -21.24 0.95 15.48
CA GLY A 224 -21.59 2.14 14.72
C GLY A 224 -23.09 2.43 14.72
N SER A 225 -23.45 3.49 14.02
CA SER A 225 -24.78 4.04 13.89
C SER A 225 -25.14 4.23 12.41
N LYS A 226 -26.44 4.34 12.12
CA LYS A 226 -26.94 4.67 10.78
C LYS A 226 -26.97 6.17 10.48
N ALA A 227 -26.95 6.98 11.54
CA ALA A 227 -26.85 8.43 11.52
C ALA A 227 -26.13 8.85 12.82
N PRO A 228 -25.44 10.01 12.84
CA PRO A 228 -24.80 10.51 14.05
C PRO A 228 -25.73 10.53 15.27
N THR A 229 -25.28 9.99 16.39
CA THR A 229 -26.01 10.04 17.67
C THR A 229 -25.41 11.03 18.67
N SER A 230 -24.28 11.64 18.30
CA SER A 230 -23.58 12.67 19.07
C SER A 230 -23.15 13.81 18.15
N ASP A 231 -22.85 14.96 18.74
CA ASP A 231 -22.24 16.06 18.00
C ASP A 231 -20.86 15.63 17.45
N PRO A 232 -20.49 16.04 16.22
CA PRO A 232 -19.17 15.74 15.67
C PRO A 232 -18.07 16.30 16.56
N ILE A 233 -17.07 15.48 16.85
CA ILE A 233 -15.83 15.95 17.46
C ILE A 233 -14.94 16.66 16.44
N ALA A 234 -15.17 16.40 15.15
CA ALA A 234 -14.61 17.15 14.05
C ALA A 234 -15.53 17.08 12.83
N LEU A 235 -15.48 18.15 12.04
CA LEU A 235 -16.11 18.25 10.73
C LEU A 235 -15.13 18.96 9.80
N PHE A 236 -14.76 18.27 8.72
CA PHE A 236 -13.82 18.69 7.70
C PHE A 236 -14.60 19.18 6.49
N ASP A 237 -14.19 20.31 5.90
CA ASP A 237 -14.84 20.86 4.72
C ASP A 237 -14.04 20.46 3.47
N LEU A 238 -14.67 19.71 2.58
CA LEU A 238 -14.09 19.23 1.33
C LEU A 238 -14.55 20.05 0.12
N ALA A 239 -15.39 21.08 0.32
CA ALA A 239 -15.99 21.85 -0.76
C ALA A 239 -15.05 22.90 -1.39
N GLU A 240 -13.87 23.14 -0.81
CA GLU A 240 -12.89 24.13 -1.30
C GLU A 240 -11.67 23.55 -2.06
N GLY A 241 -11.71 22.26 -2.44
CA GLY A 241 -10.71 21.59 -3.29
C GLY A 241 -10.95 21.78 -4.79
#